data_AF-A0AAW1MM88-F1
#
_entry.id   AF-A0AAW1MM88-F1
#
_cell.length_a   1.000
_cell.length_b   1.000
_cell.length_c   1.000
_cell.angle_alpha   90.00
_cell.angle_beta   90.00
_cell.angle_gamma   90.00
#
_symmetry.space_group_name_H-M   'P 1'
#
loop_
_entity.id
_entity.type
_entity.pdbx_description
1 polymer ?
#
loop_
_entity_poly.entity_id
_entity_poly.type
_entity_poly.pdbx_seq_one_letter_code
_entity_poly.pdbx_strand_id
1 'polypeptide(L)'
;MEFKPPRKLDLEGDIRGEEAVVLFNTFNLTADEKKDIDKIINAFENYIQPRKNIIYDRYVFYNRNQKENETFDVFLKDIKRLADMCEFGTEKENMI
;
A
#
# COMPACT_ATOMS: atom_id res chain seq x y z
N MET A 1 12.85 -13.57 -12.59
CA MET A 1 12.19 -12.94 -11.43
C MET A 1 11.05 -12.12 -11.97
N GLU A 2 9.81 -12.60 -11.82
CA GLU A 2 8.64 -11.82 -12.22
C GLU A 2 8.49 -10.63 -11.27
N PHE A 3 8.56 -9.43 -11.84
CA PHE A 3 8.19 -8.21 -11.13
C PHE A 3 6.67 -8.17 -11.02
N LYS A 4 6.14 -8.37 -9.80
CA LYS A 4 4.72 -8.19 -9.51
C LYS A 4 4.48 -6.70 -9.20
N PRO A 5 3.70 -5.97 -10.01
CA PRO A 5 3.40 -4.55 -9.75
C PRO A 5 2.70 -4.38 -8.39
N PRO A 6 2.71 -3.17 -7.77
CA PRO A 6 2.05 -2.94 -6.50
C PRO A 6 0.56 -3.29 -6.66
N ARG A 7 0.17 -4.34 -5.93
CA ARG A 7 -1.14 -4.99 -6.04
C ARG A 7 -2.25 -3.97 -5.77
N LYS A 8 -3.18 -3.81 -6.72
CA LYS A 8 -4.56 -3.48 -6.34
C LYS A 8 -5.02 -4.59 -5.39
N LEU A 9 -5.67 -4.24 -4.29
CA LEU A 9 -6.07 -5.21 -3.27
C LEU A 9 -6.93 -6.32 -3.90
N ASP A 10 -6.39 -7.54 -3.96
CA ASP A 10 -7.16 -8.73 -4.34
C ASP A 10 -7.86 -9.23 -3.06
N LEU A 11 -9.03 -8.65 -2.76
CA LEU A 11 -9.86 -8.99 -1.59
C LEU A 11 -10.14 -10.50 -1.48
N GLU A 12 -10.15 -11.21 -2.62
CA GLU A 12 -10.42 -12.65 -2.70
C GLU A 12 -9.27 -13.54 -2.19
N GLY A 13 -8.03 -13.03 -2.13
CA GLY A 13 -6.84 -13.83 -1.80
C GLY A 13 -6.30 -13.64 -0.38
N ASP A 14 -6.61 -12.51 0.27
CA ASP A 14 -5.97 -12.13 1.54
C ASP A 14 -6.73 -12.59 2.80
N ILE A 15 -8.00 -13.02 2.69
CA ILE A 15 -8.82 -13.47 3.84
C ILE A 15 -9.60 -14.76 3.50
N ARG A 16 -9.53 -15.77 4.37
CA ARG A 16 -10.36 -16.99 4.23
C ARG A 16 -11.81 -16.73 4.64
N GLY A 17 -12.79 -17.40 4.03
CA GLY A 17 -14.22 -17.16 4.30
C GLY A 17 -14.64 -17.17 5.78
N GLU A 18 -14.07 -18.05 6.60
CA GLU A 18 -14.33 -18.09 8.05
C GLU A 18 -13.71 -16.88 8.80
N GLU A 19 -12.50 -16.48 8.40
CA GLU A 19 -11.82 -15.29 8.93
C GLU A 19 -12.56 -14.00 8.54
N ALA A 20 -13.13 -13.97 7.33
CA ALA A 20 -13.93 -12.84 6.85
C ALA A 20 -15.18 -12.63 7.70
N VAL A 21 -15.87 -13.72 8.11
CA VAL A 21 -17.04 -13.63 8.99
C VAL A 21 -16.67 -13.12 10.38
N VAL A 22 -15.55 -13.59 10.94
CA VAL A 22 -15.07 -13.09 12.24
C VAL A 22 -14.72 -11.60 12.12
N LEU A 23 -13.99 -11.22 11.08
CA LEU A 23 -13.58 -9.84 10.84
C LEU A 23 -14.77 -8.90 10.63
N PHE A 24 -15.76 -9.30 9.84
CA PHE A 24 -17.00 -8.55 9.62
C PHE A 24 -17.70 -8.17 10.93
N ASN A 25 -17.69 -9.09 11.91
CA ASN A 25 -18.29 -8.86 13.22
C ASN A 25 -17.49 -7.90 14.10
N THR A 26 -16.20 -7.68 13.81
CA THR A 26 -15.36 -6.69 14.52
C THR A 26 -15.52 -5.26 13.97
N PHE A 27 -16.10 -5.09 12.78
CA PHE A 27 -16.31 -3.75 12.22
C PHE A 27 -17.41 -3.01 12.98
N ASN A 28 -17.11 -1.78 13.40
CA ASN A 28 -18.05 -0.86 14.04
C ASN A 28 -19.03 -0.22 13.03
N LEU A 29 -19.65 -1.05 12.19
CA LEU A 29 -20.70 -0.63 11.25
C LEU A 29 -22.06 -0.64 11.97
N THR A 30 -22.88 0.37 11.70
CA THR A 30 -24.27 0.41 12.15
C THR A 30 -25.12 -0.66 11.47
N ALA A 31 -26.32 -0.93 12.00
CA ALA A 31 -27.23 -1.93 11.44
C ALA A 31 -27.65 -1.64 10.00
N ASP A 32 -27.65 -0.37 9.59
CA ASP A 32 -27.98 0.04 8.22
C ASP A 32 -26.75 -0.01 7.30
N GLU A 33 -25.55 0.32 7.79
CA GLU A 33 -24.30 0.15 7.04
C GLU A 33 -23.96 -1.32 6.79
N LYS A 34 -24.37 -2.23 7.67
CA LYS A 34 -24.25 -3.69 7.47
C LYS A 34 -25.16 -4.25 6.36
N LYS A 35 -26.05 -3.43 5.81
CA LYS A 35 -26.88 -3.79 4.63
C LYS A 35 -26.33 -3.18 3.34
N ASP A 36 -25.38 -2.26 3.45
CA ASP A 36 -24.76 -1.57 2.33
C ASP A 36 -23.47 -2.29 1.94
N ILE A 37 -23.50 -2.99 0.80
CA ILE A 37 -22.38 -3.77 0.29
C ILE A 37 -21.14 -2.89 0.08
N ASP A 38 -21.30 -1.64 -0.36
CA ASP A 38 -20.16 -0.74 -0.60
C ASP A 38 -19.49 -0.35 0.70
N LYS A 39 -20.25 -0.16 1.78
CA LYS A 39 -19.70 0.12 3.13
C LYS A 39 -18.93 -1.06 3.68
N ILE A 40 -19.43 -2.27 3.45
CA ILE A 40 -18.79 -3.51 3.87
C ILE A 40 -17.47 -3.70 3.12
N ILE A 41 -17.48 -3.56 1.79
CA ILE A 41 -16.27 -3.65 0.96
C ILE A 41 -15.23 -2.63 1.42
N ASN A 42 -15.61 -1.36 1.62
CA ASN A 42 -14.70 -0.33 2.12
C ASN A 42 -14.10 -0.68 3.50
N ALA A 43 -14.87 -1.28 4.41
CA ALA A 43 -14.36 -1.71 5.72
C ALA A 43 -13.31 -2.83 5.59
N PHE A 44 -13.57 -3.80 4.71
CA PHE A 44 -12.60 -4.85 4.39
C PHE A 44 -11.36 -4.29 3.70
N GLU A 45 -11.53 -3.41 2.71
CA GLU A 45 -10.40 -2.75 2.06
C GLU A 45 -9.56 -1.99 3.07
N ASN A 46 -10.16 -1.20 3.96
CA ASN A 46 -9.44 -0.48 5.01
C ASN A 46 -8.69 -1.39 6.00
N TYR A 47 -9.24 -2.58 6.28
CA TYR A 47 -8.57 -3.55 7.14
C TYR A 47 -7.41 -4.25 6.43
N ILE A 48 -7.63 -4.66 5.18
CA ILE A 48 -6.67 -5.41 4.36
C ILE A 48 -5.60 -4.48 3.78
N GLN A 49 -5.87 -3.17 3.71
CA GLN A 49 -4.91 -2.17 3.27
C GLN A 49 -3.59 -2.46 3.99
N PRO A 50 -2.52 -2.82 3.25
CA PRO A 50 -1.23 -2.98 3.87
C PRO A 50 -0.95 -1.64 4.52
N ARG A 51 -0.89 -1.63 5.86
CA ARG A 51 -0.58 -0.40 6.60
C ARG A 51 0.71 0.13 6.01
N LYS A 52 0.64 1.24 5.26
CA LYS A 52 1.81 1.87 4.68
C LYS A 52 2.76 2.17 5.81
N ASN A 53 3.90 1.51 5.82
CA ASN A 53 4.93 1.78 6.81
C ASN A 53 5.81 2.89 6.25
N ILE A 54 5.32 4.13 6.38
CA ILE A 54 6.00 5.33 5.88
C ILE A 54 7.44 5.41 6.40
N ILE A 55 7.70 4.95 7.63
CA ILE A 55 9.04 4.93 8.22
C ILE A 55 9.94 3.97 7.43
N TYR A 56 9.45 2.77 7.12
CA TYR A 56 10.17 1.81 6.30
C TYR A 56 10.38 2.33 4.87
N ASP A 57 9.35 2.91 4.25
CA ASP A 57 9.44 3.45 2.90
C ASP A 57 10.50 4.56 2.81
N ARG A 58 10.52 5.47 3.79
CA ARG A 58 11.55 6.51 3.92
C ARG A 58 12.93 5.91 4.16
N TYR A 59 13.04 4.87 4.99
CA TYR A 59 14.30 4.16 5.19
C TYR A 59 14.81 3.58 3.85
N VAL A 60 13.96 2.92 3.07
CA VAL A 60 14.32 2.38 1.76
C VAL A 60 14.73 3.49 0.80
N PHE A 61 13.98 4.59 0.76
CA PHE A 61 14.30 5.78 -0.05
C PHE A 61 15.68 6.35 0.28
N TYR A 62 15.96 6.65 1.55
CA TYR A 62 17.23 7.25 1.96
C TYR A 62 18.43 6.29 1.84
N ASN A 63 18.20 4.98 1.83
CA ASN A 63 19.27 4.00 1.62
C ASN A 63 19.44 3.58 0.16
N ARG A 64 18.67 4.16 -0.77
CA ARG A 64 18.77 3.84 -2.18
C ARG A 64 20.01 4.50 -2.79
N ASN A 65 21.01 3.68 -3.11
CA ASN A 65 22.24 4.09 -3.77
C ASN A 65 22.30 3.55 -5.19
N GLN A 66 22.84 4.32 -6.14
CA GLN A 66 23.05 3.89 -7.53
C GLN A 66 24.03 2.70 -7.56
N LYS A 67 23.68 1.65 -8.31
CA LYS A 67 24.55 0.47 -8.45
C LYS A 67 25.64 0.72 -9.49
N GLU A 68 26.77 0.03 -9.36
CA GLU A 68 27.95 0.18 -10.22
C GLU A 68 27.65 0.06 -11.73
N ASN A 69 26.67 -0.77 -12.10
CA ASN A 69 26.25 -1.01 -13.49
C ASN A 69 24.85 -0.47 -13.81
N GLU A 70 24.34 0.46 -13.01
CA GLU A 70 23.04 1.09 -13.21
C GLU A 70 23.20 2.46 -13.87
N THR A 71 22.42 2.73 -14.92
CA THR A 71 22.40 4.07 -15.52
C THR A 71 21.69 5.05 -14.61
N PHE A 72 22.06 6.32 -14.72
CA PHE A 72 21.44 7.39 -13.95
C PHE A 72 19.92 7.45 -14.17
N ASP A 73 19.45 7.27 -15.41
CA ASP A 73 18.01 7.31 -15.71
C ASP A 73 17.22 6.22 -15.00
N VAL A 74 17.79 5.01 -14.88
CA VAL A 74 17.16 3.90 -14.15
C VAL A 74 17.15 4.19 -12.66
N PHE A 75 18.25 4.69 -12.11
CA PHE A 75 18.35 5.12 -10.71
C PHE A 75 17.33 6.21 -10.38
N LEU A 76 17.30 7.29 -11.15
CA LEU A 76 16.39 8.43 -10.96
C LEU A 76 14.92 8.00 -11.06
N LYS A 77 14.60 7.11 -12.02
CA LYS A 77 13.26 6.56 -12.15
C LYS A 77 12.84 5.78 -10.90
N ASP A 78 13.75 5.03 -10.30
CA ASP A 78 13.48 4.26 -9.09
C ASP A 78 13.38 5.17 -7.84
N ILE A 79 14.22 6.19 -7.72
CA ILE A 79 14.12 7.23 -6.68
C ILE A 79 12.75 7.92 -6.72
N LYS A 80 12.30 8.36 -7.91
CA LYS A 80 10.97 8.97 -8.10
C LYS A 80 9.83 8.05 -7.63
N ARG A 81 9.93 6.76 -7.96
CA ARG A 81 8.98 5.73 -7.55
C ARG A 81 8.97 5.50 -6.04
N LEU A 82 10.13 5.52 -5.38
CA LEU A 82 10.24 5.37 -3.93
C LEU A 82 9.69 6.61 -3.19
N ALA A 83 9.92 7.81 -3.74
CA ALA A 83 9.38 9.06 -3.19
C ALA A 83 7.84 9.06 -3.13
N ASP A 84 7.15 8.42 -4.09
CA ASP A 84 5.70 8.25 -4.09
C ASP A 84 5.16 7.44 -2.89
N MET A 85 5.98 6.57 -2.30
CA MET A 85 5.59 5.76 -1.14
C MET A 85 5.83 6.47 0.19
N CYS A 86 6.68 7.52 0.21
CA CYS A 86 7.15 8.17 1.42
C CYS A 86 6.24 9.28 1.97
N GLU A 87 5.17 9.61 1.25
CA GLU A 87 4.20 10.65 1.59
C GLU A 87 4.86 12.01 1.90
N PHE A 88 5.80 12.43 1.04
CA PHE A 88 6.49 13.72 1.18
C PHE A 88 5.60 14.94 0.88
N GLY A 89 4.41 14.74 0.31
CA GLY A 89 3.49 15.83 -0.02
C GLY A 89 4.12 16.82 -1.00
N THR A 90 4.06 18.11 -0.67
CA THR A 90 4.64 19.20 -1.48
C THR A 90 6.16 19.15 -1.58
N GLU A 91 6.83 18.50 -0.63
CA GLU A 91 8.28 18.42 -0.58
C GLU A 91 8.87 17.31 -1.46
N LYS A 92 8.03 16.54 -2.16
CA LYS A 92 8.47 15.38 -2.96
C LYS A 92 9.60 15.73 -3.93
N GLU A 93 9.46 16.81 -4.69
CA GLU A 93 10.48 17.22 -5.67
C GLU A 93 11.78 17.70 -5.01
N ASN A 94 11.74 18.20 -3.77
CA ASN A 94 12.93 18.59 -3.02
C ASN A 94 13.72 17.39 -2.49
N MET A 95 13.10 16.21 -2.42
CA MET A 95 13.75 14.98 -1.92
C MET A 95 14.45 14.19 -3.02
N ILE A 96 14.08 14.39 -4.29
CA ILE A 96 14.55 13.63 -5.47
C ILE A 96 15.81 14.29 -6.05
#